data_AF-A0A0S4XFJ2-F1
#
_entry.id   AF-A0A0S4XFJ2-F1
#
_cell.length_a   1.000
_cell.length_b   1.000
_cell.length_c   1.000
_cell.angle_alpha   90.00
_cell.angle_beta   90.00
_cell.angle_gamma   90.00
#
_symmetry.space_group_name_H-M   'P 1'
#
loop_
_entity.id
_entity.type
_entity.pdbx_description
1 polymer ?
#
loop_
_entity_poly.entity_id
_entity_poly.type
_entity_poly.pdbx_seq_one_letter_code
_entity_poly.pdbx_strand_id
1 'polypeptide(L)'
;MYKRQGKLYYSRWQSNDCLNYGAPVYARNQRNIALTGEGDSSTLNGQAMTPFAGSGNTSTCWWTFKGTKGEYGAVNASTPSQAYSNPNNVDLRTAAPGIADDLYARLTDPTTPWQQDQNYLSALSEAGVAVAQRIFGKGHYLRPCMVEFIGCTNVLMEAYRTHATPCWQHHPTDCANVVIRGVTVDSIGPNNDGFDPDACSNVLCEDMTFNTGDDCIAIKSGKNLDTGYGPAQDHVIRNCIMNSGHGGITLGSEMGGGVQRIYARNLTMRNAFYATDPLNIAIRIKTNMNRGGYVRDFYVDDVTLPNGVSLTGGGYGSGLLAGSPINSSVPLGVATAASANPSASRGGLITFDCDYQPSKDAIRTRPAQVQNIHISNVRASNATVGGTTGSCFQAIVAQGPVAFDYNGPTPAPTVPPIAGVTITDCDFGSPVAAGPASASTPGPIYAYNVSDITLTNVRIGAQIYNTTVSDTR
;
A
#
# COMPACT_ATOMS: atom_id res chain seq x y z
N MET A 1 -4.83 3.76 -34.97
CA MET A 1 -4.02 2.99 -34.01
C MET A 1 -4.85 2.22 -32.97
N TYR A 2 -6.03 2.71 -32.53
CA TYR A 2 -6.88 2.03 -31.52
C TYR A 2 -7.35 0.58 -31.82
N LYS A 3 -7.43 0.13 -33.09
CA LYS A 3 -7.93 -1.23 -33.41
C LYS A 3 -6.95 -2.37 -33.08
N ARG A 4 -5.67 -2.09 -32.75
CA ARG A 4 -4.67 -3.15 -32.50
C ARG A 4 -4.55 -3.60 -31.04
N GLN A 5 -5.06 -2.82 -30.07
CA GLN A 5 -4.87 -3.06 -28.62
C GLN A 5 -6.11 -3.61 -27.88
N GLY A 6 -7.22 -3.87 -28.59
CA GLY A 6 -8.48 -4.35 -28.00
C GLY A 6 -9.44 -3.22 -27.61
N LYS A 7 -10.55 -3.56 -26.94
CA LYS A 7 -11.46 -2.58 -26.32
C LYS A 7 -10.82 -2.11 -25.01
N LEU A 8 -10.37 -0.85 -24.97
CA LEU A 8 -9.72 -0.26 -23.81
C LEU A 8 -10.72 0.55 -22.98
N TYR A 9 -10.48 0.62 -21.69
CA TYR A 9 -11.26 1.34 -20.71
C TYR A 9 -10.39 2.40 -20.04
N TYR A 10 -11.00 3.53 -19.69
CA TYR A 10 -10.38 4.46 -18.75
C TYR A 10 -10.28 3.75 -17.41
N SER A 11 -9.07 3.56 -16.92
CA SER A 11 -8.80 2.78 -15.72
C SER A 11 -7.64 3.42 -14.96
N ARG A 12 -7.35 2.92 -13.76
CA ARG A 12 -6.28 3.43 -12.93
C ARG A 12 -5.49 2.27 -12.33
N TRP A 13 -4.22 2.18 -12.69
CA TRP A 13 -3.33 1.10 -12.25
C TRP A 13 -2.33 1.64 -11.23
N GLN A 14 -2.35 1.10 -10.01
CA GLN A 14 -1.57 1.61 -8.87
C GLN A 14 -1.65 3.15 -8.74
N SER A 15 -2.89 3.65 -8.83
CA SER A 15 -3.22 5.07 -8.72
C SER A 15 -2.63 6.00 -9.81
N ASN A 16 -2.24 5.47 -10.97
CA ASN A 16 -1.97 6.24 -12.18
C ASN A 16 -3.01 5.98 -13.28
N ASP A 17 -3.52 7.04 -13.89
CA ASP A 17 -4.58 6.96 -14.89
C ASP A 17 -4.04 6.49 -16.24
N CYS A 18 -4.76 5.58 -16.89
CA CYS A 18 -4.39 5.01 -18.19
C CYS A 18 -5.61 4.50 -18.99
N LEU A 19 -5.35 4.09 -20.24
CA LEU A 19 -6.26 3.25 -21.00
C LEU A 19 -5.76 1.80 -20.96
N ASN A 20 -6.52 0.89 -20.34
CA ASN A 20 -6.10 -0.50 -20.12
C ASN A 20 -7.25 -1.51 -20.31
N TYR A 21 -7.01 -2.78 -20.00
CA TYR A 21 -8.06 -3.79 -19.81
C TYR A 21 -9.14 -3.28 -18.86
N GLY A 22 -10.41 -3.56 -19.16
CA GLY A 22 -11.52 -3.22 -18.27
C GLY A 22 -11.63 -4.20 -17.11
N ALA A 23 -12.03 -3.70 -15.95
CA ALA A 23 -12.43 -4.55 -14.82
C ALA A 23 -13.66 -5.42 -15.19
N PRO A 24 -13.76 -6.64 -14.66
CA PRO A 24 -14.95 -7.48 -14.82
C PRO A 24 -16.26 -6.80 -14.42
N VAL A 25 -16.24 -6.02 -13.34
CA VAL A 25 -17.33 -5.11 -12.96
C VAL A 25 -16.82 -3.69 -13.02
N TYR A 26 -17.41 -2.87 -13.89
CA TYR A 26 -16.92 -1.52 -14.19
C TYR A 26 -18.06 -0.51 -14.31
N ALA A 27 -17.87 0.67 -13.73
CA ALA A 27 -18.74 1.83 -13.93
C ALA A 27 -17.92 3.11 -13.96
N ARG A 28 -18.30 4.07 -14.82
CA ARG A 28 -17.66 5.38 -14.88
C ARG A 28 -18.67 6.50 -15.00
N ASN A 29 -18.54 7.51 -14.15
CA ASN A 29 -19.42 8.69 -14.10
C ASN A 29 -20.90 8.33 -13.97
N GLN A 30 -21.20 7.28 -13.21
CA GLN A 30 -22.57 6.82 -12.97
C GLN A 30 -23.09 7.34 -11.63
N ARG A 31 -24.41 7.33 -11.47
CA ARG A 31 -25.08 7.73 -10.22
C ARG A 31 -26.06 6.64 -9.80
N ASN A 32 -26.19 6.42 -8.50
CA ASN A 32 -27.14 5.47 -7.92
C ASN A 32 -26.92 4.05 -8.44
N ILE A 33 -25.69 3.54 -8.25
CA ILE A 33 -25.32 2.20 -8.66
C ILE A 33 -25.21 1.29 -7.44
N ALA A 34 -25.61 0.04 -7.61
CA ALA A 34 -25.51 -0.98 -6.58
C ALA A 34 -24.97 -2.29 -7.17
N LEU A 35 -24.06 -2.92 -6.44
CA LEU A 35 -23.62 -4.29 -6.64
C LEU A 35 -23.99 -5.07 -5.38
N THR A 36 -25.01 -5.91 -5.46
CA THR A 36 -25.57 -6.61 -4.30
C THR A 36 -25.61 -8.12 -4.53
N GLY A 37 -25.60 -8.89 -3.46
CA GLY A 37 -25.81 -10.34 -3.49
C GLY A 37 -26.60 -10.86 -2.28
N GLU A 38 -26.58 -12.17 -2.12
CA GLU A 38 -27.25 -12.93 -1.06
C GLU A 38 -26.26 -13.49 -0.02
N GLY A 39 -25.15 -12.78 0.21
CA GLY A 39 -24.03 -13.19 1.04
C GLY A 39 -22.97 -14.00 0.28
N ASP A 40 -22.23 -14.86 0.98
CA ASP A 40 -21.09 -15.59 0.42
C ASP A 40 -21.43 -16.52 -0.76
N SER A 41 -22.70 -16.92 -0.90
CA SER A 41 -23.18 -17.69 -2.06
C SER A 41 -23.10 -16.90 -3.37
N SER A 42 -23.17 -15.56 -3.29
CA SER A 42 -23.04 -14.65 -4.42
C SER A 42 -21.57 -14.34 -4.65
N THR A 43 -20.85 -15.23 -5.34
CA THR A 43 -19.41 -15.08 -5.57
C THR A 43 -19.09 -14.47 -6.95
N LEU A 44 -18.37 -13.36 -6.93
CA LEU A 44 -17.67 -12.80 -8.08
C LEU A 44 -16.29 -13.47 -8.18
N ASN A 45 -16.17 -14.46 -9.07
CA ASN A 45 -14.92 -15.20 -9.28
C ASN A 45 -14.13 -14.61 -10.46
N GLY A 46 -12.97 -14.02 -10.17
CA GLY A 46 -12.09 -13.38 -11.15
C GLY A 46 -11.24 -14.35 -11.97
N GLN A 47 -11.21 -15.64 -11.62
CA GLN A 47 -10.49 -16.70 -12.31
C GLN A 47 -9.01 -16.35 -12.59
N ALA A 48 -8.34 -15.69 -11.65
CA ALA A 48 -7.03 -15.08 -11.91
C ALA A 48 -5.91 -16.05 -12.27
N MET A 49 -6.04 -17.32 -11.87
CA MET A 49 -5.11 -18.40 -12.24
C MET A 49 -5.53 -19.20 -13.47
N THR A 50 -6.68 -18.91 -14.07
CA THR A 50 -7.10 -19.53 -15.33
C THR A 50 -6.20 -19.02 -16.46
N PRO A 51 -5.51 -19.91 -17.19
CA PRO A 51 -4.65 -19.53 -18.32
C PRO A 51 -5.42 -18.81 -19.44
N PHE A 52 -4.89 -17.69 -19.95
CA PHE A 52 -5.40 -17.05 -21.18
C PHE A 52 -4.87 -17.74 -22.44
N ALA A 53 -3.64 -18.24 -22.36
CA ALA A 53 -2.91 -18.85 -23.46
C ALA A 53 -1.77 -19.73 -22.92
N GLY A 54 -1.34 -20.71 -23.73
CA GLY A 54 -0.27 -21.65 -23.40
C GLY A 54 -0.74 -22.84 -22.56
N SER A 55 0.18 -23.77 -22.28
CA SER A 55 -0.02 -24.90 -21.37
C SER A 55 1.26 -25.18 -20.57
N GLY A 56 1.13 -25.83 -19.40
CA GLY A 56 2.26 -26.11 -18.52
C GLY A 56 2.99 -24.83 -18.08
N ASN A 57 4.32 -24.81 -18.16
CA ASN A 57 5.17 -23.68 -17.76
C ASN A 57 5.17 -22.48 -18.73
N THR A 58 4.47 -22.59 -19.87
CA THR A 58 4.27 -21.50 -20.83
C THR A 58 2.91 -20.82 -20.67
N SER A 59 2.07 -21.37 -19.79
CA SER A 59 0.77 -20.82 -19.45
C SER A 59 0.93 -19.44 -18.82
N THR A 60 0.15 -18.47 -19.28
CA THR A 60 0.06 -17.14 -18.68
C THR A 60 -1.36 -16.88 -18.19
N CYS A 61 -1.48 -16.43 -16.95
CA CYS A 61 -2.73 -16.02 -16.31
C CYS A 61 -2.56 -14.62 -15.72
N TRP A 62 -3.58 -14.09 -15.01
CA TRP A 62 -3.50 -12.74 -14.48
C TRP A 62 -2.36 -12.66 -13.49
N TRP A 63 -2.24 -13.60 -12.55
CA TRP A 63 -1.17 -13.54 -11.55
C TRP A 63 0.25 -13.71 -12.12
N THR A 64 0.41 -14.35 -13.30
CA THR A 64 1.71 -14.35 -14.01
C THR A 64 2.20 -12.94 -14.31
N PHE A 65 1.28 -12.00 -14.61
CA PHE A 65 1.64 -10.63 -14.97
C PHE A 65 2.25 -9.86 -13.80
N LYS A 66 2.19 -10.36 -12.56
CA LYS A 66 2.99 -9.78 -11.46
C LYS A 66 4.49 -9.90 -11.72
N GLY A 67 4.92 -11.00 -12.33
CA GLY A 67 6.34 -11.29 -12.56
C GLY A 67 7.09 -11.82 -11.33
N THR A 68 6.39 -12.36 -10.32
CA THR A 68 7.04 -12.95 -9.14
C THR A 68 7.81 -14.20 -9.54
N LYS A 69 9.14 -14.13 -9.49
CA LYS A 69 10.02 -15.23 -9.93
C LYS A 69 9.69 -16.53 -9.19
N GLY A 70 9.40 -17.58 -9.95
CA GLY A 70 9.08 -18.92 -9.46
C GLY A 70 7.63 -19.13 -9.05
N GLU A 71 6.79 -18.09 -9.11
CA GLU A 71 5.39 -18.14 -8.70
C GLU A 71 4.45 -17.82 -9.87
N TYR A 72 3.23 -18.33 -9.81
CA TYR A 72 2.14 -17.99 -10.74
C TYR A 72 2.48 -18.12 -12.24
N GLY A 73 3.42 -19.00 -12.60
CA GLY A 73 3.88 -19.18 -13.99
C GLY A 73 4.98 -18.20 -14.45
N ALA A 74 5.47 -17.30 -13.60
CA ALA A 74 6.59 -16.43 -13.91
C ALA A 74 7.94 -17.11 -13.65
N VAL A 75 8.59 -17.62 -14.70
CA VAL A 75 9.81 -18.43 -14.58
C VAL A 75 11.05 -17.58 -14.31
N ASN A 76 11.17 -16.43 -14.99
CA ASN A 76 12.31 -15.52 -14.85
C ASN A 76 11.94 -14.10 -15.32
N ALA A 77 12.90 -13.17 -15.29
CA ALA A 77 12.69 -11.78 -15.67
C ALA A 77 12.29 -11.56 -17.14
N SER A 78 12.49 -12.56 -18.01
CA SER A 78 12.05 -12.54 -19.40
C SER A 78 10.60 -13.01 -19.57
N THR A 79 9.93 -13.52 -18.52
CA THR A 79 8.51 -13.84 -18.60
C THR A 79 7.70 -12.55 -18.76
N PRO A 80 6.88 -12.43 -19.82
CA PRO A 80 6.10 -11.22 -20.05
C PRO A 80 5.18 -10.90 -18.85
N SER A 81 5.43 -9.75 -18.24
CA SER A 81 4.83 -9.32 -16.96
C SER A 81 5.02 -7.80 -16.79
N GLN A 82 4.43 -7.21 -15.75
CA GLN A 82 4.57 -5.79 -15.45
C GLN A 82 6.03 -5.37 -15.20
N ALA A 83 6.90 -6.32 -14.83
CA ALA A 83 8.32 -6.12 -14.53
C ALA A 83 9.24 -6.58 -15.68
N TYR A 84 8.68 -7.03 -16.80
CA TYR A 84 9.43 -7.39 -18.00
C TYR A 84 9.77 -6.13 -18.82
N SER A 85 10.96 -6.07 -19.41
CA SER A 85 11.34 -5.00 -20.34
C SER A 85 10.54 -5.11 -21.64
N ASN A 86 9.44 -4.38 -21.72
CA ASN A 86 8.45 -4.52 -22.79
C ASN A 86 8.85 -3.73 -24.04
N PRO A 87 9.11 -4.38 -25.20
CA PRO A 87 9.49 -3.69 -26.43
C PRO A 87 8.38 -2.80 -27.02
N ASN A 88 7.15 -2.89 -26.51
CA ASN A 88 6.05 -2.00 -26.90
C ASN A 88 6.12 -0.62 -26.23
N ASN A 89 6.93 -0.46 -25.18
CA ASN A 89 7.16 0.84 -24.55
C ASN A 89 8.15 1.63 -25.41
N VAL A 90 7.66 2.71 -26.01
CA VAL A 90 8.45 3.60 -26.87
C VAL A 90 9.26 4.59 -26.03
N ASP A 91 10.31 5.14 -26.62
CA ASP A 91 11.10 6.19 -25.99
C ASP A 91 10.24 7.36 -25.48
N LEU A 92 10.54 7.87 -24.27
CA LEU A 92 9.77 8.95 -23.67
C LEU A 92 9.78 10.24 -24.50
N ARG A 93 10.80 10.51 -25.32
CA ARG A 93 10.78 11.67 -26.24
C ARG A 93 9.80 11.49 -27.40
N THR A 94 9.44 10.24 -27.71
CA THR A 94 8.36 9.93 -28.65
C THR A 94 7.00 10.12 -27.99
N ALA A 95 6.85 9.65 -26.74
CA ALA A 95 5.59 9.72 -25.99
C ALA A 95 5.27 11.13 -25.46
N ALA A 96 6.29 11.90 -25.08
CA ALA A 96 6.25 13.27 -24.58
C ALA A 96 7.18 14.17 -25.41
N PRO A 97 6.78 14.58 -26.62
CA PRO A 97 7.59 15.47 -27.45
C PRO A 97 7.92 16.77 -26.71
N GLY A 98 9.20 17.12 -26.63
CA GLY A 98 9.66 18.33 -25.93
C GLY A 98 9.88 18.16 -24.42
N ILE A 99 9.85 16.93 -23.90
CA ILE A 99 10.28 16.64 -22.52
C ILE A 99 11.67 17.25 -22.24
N ALA A 100 11.80 17.94 -21.11
CA ALA A 100 13.07 18.56 -20.70
C ALA A 100 14.17 17.50 -20.51
N ASP A 101 15.40 17.83 -20.89
CA ASP A 101 16.52 16.88 -20.88
C ASP A 101 16.81 16.31 -19.49
N ASP A 102 16.69 17.12 -18.44
CA ASP A 102 16.91 16.72 -17.06
C ASP A 102 15.81 15.78 -16.55
N LEU A 103 14.54 16.05 -16.89
CA LEU A 103 13.42 15.19 -16.57
C LEU A 103 13.52 13.86 -17.32
N TYR A 104 13.84 13.89 -18.62
CA TYR A 104 14.07 12.70 -19.42
C TYR A 104 15.20 11.83 -18.83
N ALA A 105 16.33 12.43 -18.48
CA ALA A 105 17.45 11.72 -17.87
C ALA A 105 17.05 10.99 -16.57
N ARG A 106 16.27 11.65 -15.70
CA ARG A 106 15.76 11.03 -14.46
C ARG A 106 14.79 9.89 -14.72
N LEU A 107 13.80 10.12 -15.58
CA LEU A 107 12.75 9.13 -15.85
C LEU A 107 13.27 7.91 -16.61
N THR A 108 14.40 8.04 -17.31
CA THR A 108 15.05 6.95 -18.04
C THR A 108 16.25 6.34 -17.30
N ASP A 109 16.47 6.70 -16.04
CA ASP A 109 17.56 6.15 -15.24
C ASP A 109 17.43 4.61 -15.13
N PRO A 110 18.49 3.84 -15.50
CA PRO A 110 18.44 2.39 -15.46
C PRO A 110 18.22 1.80 -14.06
N THR A 111 18.38 2.57 -12.96
CA THR A 111 18.02 2.10 -11.61
C THR A 111 16.53 1.82 -11.47
N THR A 112 15.69 2.53 -12.23
CA THR A 112 14.24 2.34 -12.31
C THR A 112 13.89 2.02 -13.76
N PRO A 113 13.98 0.75 -14.20
CA PRO A 113 13.92 0.40 -15.62
C PRO A 113 12.59 0.81 -16.26
N TRP A 114 12.59 1.95 -16.96
CA TRP A 114 11.40 2.59 -17.49
C TRP A 114 10.71 1.76 -18.58
N GLN A 115 11.42 0.82 -19.20
CA GLN A 115 10.88 -0.09 -20.21
C GLN A 115 9.89 -1.11 -19.63
N GLN A 116 9.84 -1.27 -18.30
CA GLN A 116 8.84 -2.12 -17.64
C GLN A 116 7.51 -1.39 -17.52
N ASP A 117 6.38 -2.04 -17.84
CA ASP A 117 5.07 -1.37 -17.84
C ASP A 117 4.73 -0.70 -16.49
N GLN A 118 5.14 -1.32 -15.36
CA GLN A 118 4.94 -0.75 -14.02
C GLN A 118 5.66 0.59 -13.79
N ASN A 119 6.80 0.79 -14.45
CA ASN A 119 7.60 2.02 -14.37
C ASN A 119 7.22 2.99 -15.50
N TYR A 120 6.89 2.46 -16.69
CA TYR A 120 6.55 3.26 -17.85
C TYR A 120 5.32 4.12 -17.62
N LEU A 121 4.25 3.56 -17.01
CA LEU A 121 3.06 4.34 -16.68
C LEU A 121 3.38 5.49 -15.71
N SER A 122 4.19 5.24 -14.69
CA SER A 122 4.66 6.29 -13.78
C SER A 122 5.46 7.36 -14.51
N ALA A 123 6.34 6.97 -15.43
CA ALA A 123 7.15 7.90 -16.23
C ALA A 123 6.29 8.75 -17.18
N LEU A 124 5.26 8.16 -17.81
CA LEU A 124 4.29 8.91 -18.62
C LEU A 124 3.50 9.93 -17.78
N SER A 125 3.14 9.57 -16.54
CA SER A 125 2.49 10.50 -15.60
C SER A 125 3.42 11.67 -15.26
N GLU A 126 4.66 11.38 -14.83
CA GLU A 126 5.66 12.41 -14.50
C GLU A 126 6.07 13.29 -15.69
N ALA A 127 6.06 12.74 -16.90
CA ALA A 127 6.30 13.49 -18.13
C ALA A 127 5.09 14.33 -18.59
N GLY A 128 3.97 14.29 -17.89
CA GLY A 128 2.76 15.07 -18.22
C GLY A 128 2.03 14.57 -19.46
N VAL A 129 2.25 13.31 -19.89
CA VAL A 129 1.55 12.72 -21.04
C VAL A 129 0.06 12.65 -20.73
N ALA A 130 -0.79 13.07 -21.66
CA ALA A 130 -2.24 13.03 -21.46
C ALA A 130 -2.74 11.58 -21.32
N VAL A 131 -3.73 11.33 -20.44
CA VAL A 131 -4.23 9.96 -20.18
C VAL A 131 -4.68 9.24 -21.45
N ALA A 132 -5.28 9.95 -22.40
CA ALA A 132 -5.71 9.38 -23.69
C ALA A 132 -4.55 8.82 -24.55
N GLN A 133 -3.30 9.19 -24.24
CA GLN A 133 -2.08 8.71 -24.89
C GLN A 133 -1.33 7.66 -24.06
N ARG A 134 -1.79 7.37 -22.83
CA ARG A 134 -1.22 6.34 -21.96
C ARG A 134 -1.91 4.99 -22.22
N ILE A 135 -1.56 4.39 -23.35
CA ILE A 135 -2.30 3.25 -23.92
C ILE A 135 -1.59 1.93 -23.61
N PHE A 136 -2.25 1.07 -22.83
CA PHE A 136 -1.79 -0.27 -22.44
C PHE A 136 -2.74 -1.34 -23.01
N GLY A 137 -3.17 -2.34 -22.21
CA GLY A 137 -3.98 -3.45 -22.68
C GLY A 137 -3.18 -4.49 -23.47
N LYS A 138 -3.69 -4.96 -24.61
CA LYS A 138 -3.08 -6.06 -25.37
C LYS A 138 -1.64 -5.73 -25.79
N GLY A 139 -0.68 -6.57 -25.36
CA GLY A 139 0.76 -6.36 -25.57
C GLY A 139 1.47 -5.72 -24.38
N HIS A 140 0.72 -5.38 -23.33
CA HIS A 140 1.18 -4.92 -22.04
C HIS A 140 0.62 -5.81 -20.93
N TYR A 141 1.15 -5.63 -19.72
CA TYR A 141 1.02 -6.59 -18.63
C TYR A 141 0.54 -5.97 -17.33
N LEU A 142 -0.30 -4.93 -17.42
CA LEU A 142 -0.96 -4.29 -16.29
C LEU A 142 -2.34 -4.94 -16.04
N ARG A 143 -2.48 -5.65 -14.91
CA ARG A 143 -3.72 -6.37 -14.55
C ARG A 143 -4.86 -5.40 -14.21
N PRO A 144 -6.12 -5.68 -14.60
CA PRO A 144 -7.27 -4.90 -14.16
C PRO A 144 -7.65 -5.21 -12.69
N CYS A 145 -8.42 -4.33 -12.06
CA CYS A 145 -9.08 -4.63 -10.78
C CYS A 145 -10.27 -5.59 -10.99
N MET A 146 -10.85 -6.12 -9.91
CA MET A 146 -12.08 -6.93 -10.00
C MET A 146 -13.34 -6.06 -10.13
N VAL A 147 -13.51 -5.11 -9.22
CA VAL A 147 -14.57 -4.09 -9.24
C VAL A 147 -13.92 -2.71 -9.32
N GLU A 148 -14.20 -1.95 -10.37
CA GLU A 148 -13.63 -0.60 -10.57
C GLU A 148 -14.73 0.41 -10.89
N PHE A 149 -14.90 1.40 -10.00
CA PHE A 149 -15.87 2.47 -10.16
C PHE A 149 -15.16 3.82 -10.18
N ILE A 150 -15.30 4.60 -11.24
CA ILE A 150 -14.55 5.86 -11.40
C ILE A 150 -15.53 7.04 -11.51
N GLY A 151 -15.39 8.06 -10.68
CA GLY A 151 -16.23 9.27 -10.75
C GLY A 151 -17.71 9.02 -10.43
N CYS A 152 -18.02 7.98 -9.66
CA CYS A 152 -19.40 7.58 -9.38
C CYS A 152 -19.96 8.24 -8.11
N THR A 153 -21.28 8.42 -8.03
CA THR A 153 -21.95 8.99 -6.85
C THR A 153 -23.09 8.11 -6.38
N ASN A 154 -23.26 7.96 -5.06
CA ASN A 154 -24.25 7.07 -4.44
C ASN A 154 -24.00 5.62 -4.90
N VAL A 155 -22.99 5.00 -4.30
CA VAL A 155 -22.51 3.66 -4.64
C VAL A 155 -22.78 2.72 -3.48
N LEU A 156 -23.41 1.58 -3.75
CA LEU A 156 -23.61 0.50 -2.78
C LEU A 156 -22.93 -0.78 -3.27
N MET A 157 -22.13 -1.40 -2.40
CA MET A 157 -21.58 -2.74 -2.57
C MET A 157 -21.97 -3.58 -1.34
N GLU A 158 -22.80 -4.60 -1.51
CA GLU A 158 -23.42 -5.27 -0.35
C GLU A 158 -23.60 -6.78 -0.50
N ALA A 159 -23.24 -7.52 0.55
CA ALA A 159 -23.60 -8.93 0.73
C ALA A 159 -23.20 -9.84 -0.44
N TYR A 160 -21.92 -9.85 -0.81
CA TYR A 160 -21.38 -10.80 -1.80
C TYR A 160 -19.95 -11.20 -1.42
N ARG A 161 -19.36 -12.13 -2.17
CA ARG A 161 -17.96 -12.54 -2.03
C ARG A 161 -17.15 -12.24 -3.28
N THR A 162 -15.94 -11.74 -3.14
CA THR A 162 -14.93 -11.74 -4.21
C THR A 162 -13.98 -12.92 -4.04
N HIS A 163 -13.60 -13.55 -5.15
CA HIS A 163 -12.66 -14.67 -5.12
C HIS A 163 -11.74 -14.71 -6.34
N ALA A 164 -10.51 -15.16 -6.14
CA ALA A 164 -9.50 -15.34 -7.19
C ALA A 164 -9.39 -14.13 -8.14
N THR A 165 -9.22 -12.94 -7.57
CA THR A 165 -9.25 -11.66 -8.30
C THR A 165 -7.94 -11.36 -9.05
N PRO A 166 -7.99 -10.70 -10.22
CA PRO A 166 -6.78 -10.42 -11.01
C PRO A 166 -5.76 -9.53 -10.27
N CYS A 167 -6.26 -8.53 -9.54
CA CYS A 167 -5.54 -7.51 -8.77
C CYS A 167 -6.43 -7.07 -7.58
N TRP A 168 -6.43 -5.79 -7.23
CA TRP A 168 -7.29 -5.15 -6.23
C TRP A 168 -8.76 -5.57 -6.40
N GLN A 169 -9.40 -5.90 -5.28
CA GLN A 169 -10.73 -6.49 -5.29
C GLN A 169 -11.82 -5.42 -5.49
N HIS A 170 -11.67 -4.26 -4.86
CA HIS A 170 -12.62 -3.16 -4.95
C HIS A 170 -11.89 -1.83 -5.02
N HIS A 171 -11.98 -1.13 -6.15
CA HIS A 171 -11.27 0.12 -6.40
C HIS A 171 -12.24 1.21 -6.87
N PRO A 172 -12.99 1.85 -5.96
CA PRO A 172 -13.63 3.10 -6.29
C PRO A 172 -12.58 4.23 -6.33
N THR A 173 -12.57 4.98 -7.41
CA THR A 173 -11.74 6.16 -7.62
C THR A 173 -12.62 7.40 -7.81
N ASP A 174 -12.32 8.50 -7.13
CA ASP A 174 -13.05 9.78 -7.27
C ASP A 174 -14.58 9.59 -7.06
N CYS A 175 -14.96 8.67 -6.18
CA CYS A 175 -16.36 8.39 -5.89
C CYS A 175 -16.83 9.15 -4.65
N ALA A 176 -18.12 9.49 -4.63
CA ALA A 176 -18.76 10.19 -3.51
C ALA A 176 -19.95 9.41 -2.97
N ASN A 177 -20.11 9.35 -1.64
CA ASN A 177 -21.15 8.58 -0.97
C ASN A 177 -21.09 7.10 -1.35
N VAL A 178 -20.08 6.41 -0.80
CA VAL A 178 -19.81 4.99 -1.07
C VAL A 178 -20.07 4.18 0.19
N VAL A 179 -20.88 3.14 0.08
CA VAL A 179 -21.07 2.14 1.14
C VAL A 179 -20.60 0.79 0.61
N ILE A 180 -19.71 0.14 1.35
CA ILE A 180 -19.39 -1.27 1.19
C ILE A 180 -19.68 -1.99 2.50
N ARG A 181 -20.53 -3.03 2.45
CA ARG A 181 -20.95 -3.71 3.68
C ARG A 181 -21.28 -5.18 3.53
N GLY A 182 -20.94 -5.97 4.56
CA GLY A 182 -21.25 -7.40 4.58
C GLY A 182 -20.61 -8.18 3.42
N VAL A 183 -19.54 -7.65 2.81
CA VAL A 183 -18.83 -8.30 1.71
C VAL A 183 -17.67 -9.12 2.29
N THR A 184 -17.55 -10.35 1.81
CA THR A 184 -16.40 -11.22 2.09
C THR A 184 -15.38 -11.07 0.97
N VAL A 185 -14.23 -10.52 1.32
CA VAL A 185 -13.11 -10.29 0.42
C VAL A 185 -12.16 -11.47 0.56
N ASP A 186 -12.11 -12.35 -0.44
CA ASP A 186 -11.43 -13.65 -0.31
C ASP A 186 -10.52 -13.99 -1.49
N SER A 187 -9.36 -13.32 -1.55
CA SER A 187 -8.36 -13.58 -2.58
C SER A 187 -6.97 -13.23 -2.06
N ILE A 188 -6.06 -14.21 -2.13
CA ILE A 188 -4.70 -14.14 -1.54
C ILE A 188 -3.57 -14.10 -2.58
N GLY A 189 -3.90 -13.73 -3.82
CA GLY A 189 -2.92 -13.55 -4.88
C GLY A 189 -2.09 -12.27 -4.75
N PRO A 190 -1.13 -12.05 -5.66
CA PRO A 190 -0.29 -10.87 -5.64
C PRO A 190 -1.09 -9.58 -5.86
N ASN A 191 -0.92 -8.58 -4.98
CA ASN A 191 -1.68 -7.32 -5.03
C ASN A 191 -3.20 -7.55 -4.99
N ASN A 192 -3.65 -8.50 -4.15
CA ASN A 192 -5.06 -8.68 -3.85
C ASN A 192 -5.44 -7.90 -2.60
N ASP A 193 -5.24 -6.59 -2.66
CA ASP A 193 -5.79 -5.62 -1.73
C ASP A 193 -7.33 -5.75 -1.71
N GLY A 194 -7.94 -5.55 -0.55
CA GLY A 194 -9.36 -5.83 -0.34
C GLY A 194 -10.30 -4.72 -0.75
N PHE A 195 -10.09 -3.53 -0.18
CA PHE A 195 -10.84 -2.32 -0.49
C PHE A 195 -9.90 -1.12 -0.61
N ASP A 196 -9.95 -0.46 -1.76
CA ASP A 196 -9.02 0.59 -2.15
C ASP A 196 -9.78 1.87 -2.52
N PRO A 197 -10.38 2.62 -1.57
CA PRO A 197 -10.95 3.91 -1.89
C PRO A 197 -9.84 4.91 -2.26
N ASP A 198 -9.74 5.24 -3.55
CA ASP A 198 -8.77 6.19 -4.11
C ASP A 198 -9.44 7.55 -4.37
N ALA A 199 -9.02 8.60 -3.66
CA ALA A 199 -9.59 9.94 -3.75
C ALA A 199 -11.12 10.00 -3.58
N CYS A 200 -11.70 9.07 -2.80
CA CYS A 200 -13.14 9.05 -2.54
C CYS A 200 -13.53 10.05 -1.43
N SER A 201 -14.81 10.40 -1.37
CA SER A 201 -15.38 11.21 -0.28
C SER A 201 -16.64 10.58 0.30
N ASN A 202 -16.80 10.66 1.64
CA ASN A 202 -17.94 10.09 2.37
C ASN A 202 -18.06 8.57 2.12
N VAL A 203 -17.17 7.80 2.74
CA VAL A 203 -17.10 6.34 2.60
C VAL A 203 -17.48 5.65 3.90
N LEU A 204 -18.36 4.67 3.85
CA LEU A 204 -18.65 3.74 4.93
C LEU A 204 -18.22 2.33 4.51
N CYS A 205 -17.26 1.77 5.24
CA CYS A 205 -16.85 0.37 5.14
C CYS A 205 -17.24 -0.33 6.45
N GLU A 206 -18.22 -1.24 6.39
CA GLU A 206 -18.70 -1.89 7.61
C GLU A 206 -19.04 -3.37 7.47
N ASP A 207 -18.91 -4.10 8.58
CA ASP A 207 -19.30 -5.51 8.66
C ASP A 207 -18.60 -6.39 7.59
N MET A 208 -17.39 -5.99 7.18
CA MET A 208 -16.58 -6.67 6.16
C MET A 208 -15.76 -7.81 6.75
N THR A 209 -15.50 -8.85 5.96
CA THR A 209 -14.50 -9.87 6.28
C THR A 209 -13.39 -9.86 5.24
N PHE A 210 -12.14 -9.67 5.67
CA PHE A 210 -10.97 -9.58 4.80
C PHE A 210 -10.04 -10.80 4.93
N ASN A 211 -9.89 -11.53 3.83
CA ASN A 211 -8.82 -12.49 3.57
C ASN A 211 -8.09 -12.02 2.30
N THR A 212 -6.98 -11.31 2.50
CA THR A 212 -6.27 -10.61 1.42
C THR A 212 -4.83 -11.08 1.30
N GLY A 213 -4.32 -11.05 0.08
CA GLY A 213 -2.90 -11.31 -0.21
C GLY A 213 -2.01 -10.08 -0.09
N ASP A 214 -2.63 -8.92 0.08
CA ASP A 214 -1.97 -7.63 0.34
C ASP A 214 -2.78 -6.87 1.41
N ASP A 215 -2.85 -5.54 1.40
CA ASP A 215 -3.60 -4.75 2.40
C ASP A 215 -5.10 -5.13 2.47
N CYS A 216 -5.66 -5.27 3.68
CA CYS A 216 -7.10 -5.50 3.86
C CYS A 216 -7.91 -4.30 3.33
N ILE A 217 -7.57 -3.10 3.80
CA ILE A 217 -8.02 -1.83 3.22
C ILE A 217 -6.83 -0.90 3.04
N ALA A 218 -6.73 -0.30 1.86
CA ALA A 218 -5.70 0.68 1.52
C ALA A 218 -6.34 1.96 0.98
N ILE A 219 -6.38 3.01 1.80
CA ILE A 219 -6.94 4.31 1.41
C ILE A 219 -5.88 5.09 0.63
N LYS A 220 -6.25 5.56 -0.57
CA LYS A 220 -5.33 6.13 -1.57
C LYS A 220 -5.89 7.47 -2.10
N SER A 221 -5.09 8.22 -2.83
CA SER A 221 -5.45 9.48 -3.47
C SER A 221 -4.47 9.88 -4.58
N GLY A 222 -4.03 8.92 -5.39
CA GLY A 222 -3.10 9.19 -6.48
C GLY A 222 -1.62 9.17 -6.16
N LYS A 223 -0.84 9.07 -7.23
CA LYS A 223 0.62 9.03 -7.23
C LYS A 223 1.17 9.80 -8.43
N ASN A 224 2.42 10.25 -8.36
CA ASN A 224 3.08 11.04 -9.40
C ASN A 224 2.31 12.34 -9.66
N LEU A 225 2.01 12.68 -10.92
CA LEU A 225 1.20 13.85 -11.27
C LEU A 225 -0.31 13.55 -11.30
N ASP A 226 -0.74 12.30 -11.12
CA ASP A 226 -2.16 11.92 -11.22
C ASP A 226 -2.90 12.07 -9.88
N THR A 227 -2.76 13.24 -9.25
CA THR A 227 -3.34 13.56 -7.92
C THR A 227 -4.53 14.52 -8.01
N GLY A 228 -4.97 14.85 -9.24
CA GLY A 228 -5.97 15.89 -9.51
C GLY A 228 -7.39 15.63 -9.01
N TYR A 229 -7.72 14.40 -8.61
CA TYR A 229 -9.00 14.07 -7.96
C TYR A 229 -9.10 14.61 -6.53
N GLY A 230 -7.96 15.01 -5.94
CA GLY A 230 -7.91 15.52 -4.57
C GLY A 230 -7.79 14.42 -3.51
N PRO A 231 -8.06 14.74 -2.24
CA PRO A 231 -7.80 13.82 -1.15
C PRO A 231 -8.87 12.74 -1.02
N ALA A 232 -8.48 11.57 -0.51
CA ALA A 232 -9.45 10.66 0.11
C ALA A 232 -9.86 11.24 1.46
N GLN A 233 -11.17 11.39 1.68
CA GLN A 233 -11.65 12.08 2.88
C GLN A 233 -13.00 11.61 3.42
N ASP A 234 -13.20 11.79 4.71
CA ASP A 234 -14.45 11.50 5.42
C ASP A 234 -14.80 10.01 5.29
N HIS A 235 -13.98 9.15 5.89
CA HIS A 235 -14.18 7.69 5.84
C HIS A 235 -14.44 7.15 7.24
N VAL A 236 -15.43 6.25 7.35
CA VAL A 236 -15.69 5.46 8.55
C VAL A 236 -15.50 3.99 8.20
N ILE A 237 -14.61 3.31 8.94
CA ILE A 237 -14.35 1.89 8.83
C ILE A 237 -14.73 1.26 10.16
N ARG A 238 -15.70 0.34 10.19
CA ARG A 238 -16.16 -0.21 11.46
C ARG A 238 -16.64 -1.65 11.41
N ASN A 239 -16.54 -2.35 12.53
CA ASN A 239 -17.07 -3.70 12.71
C ASN A 239 -16.49 -4.72 11.71
N CYS A 240 -15.27 -4.50 11.22
CA CYS A 240 -14.65 -5.37 10.23
C CYS A 240 -13.78 -6.45 10.90
N ILE A 241 -13.70 -7.61 10.24
CA ILE A 241 -12.82 -8.71 10.59
C ILE A 241 -11.68 -8.79 9.58
N MET A 242 -10.43 -8.81 10.05
CA MET A 242 -9.24 -8.89 9.20
C MET A 242 -8.42 -10.14 9.56
N ASN A 243 -8.27 -11.07 8.62
CA ASN A 243 -7.68 -12.39 8.88
C ASN A 243 -6.25 -12.57 8.35
N SER A 244 -5.87 -11.86 7.29
CA SER A 244 -4.54 -11.92 6.65
C SER A 244 -4.28 -10.65 5.85
N GLY A 245 -3.02 -10.40 5.45
CA GLY A 245 -2.69 -9.31 4.54
C GLY A 245 -1.42 -8.53 4.91
N HIS A 246 -1.03 -7.58 4.07
CA HIS A 246 0.15 -6.74 4.33
C HIS A 246 -0.10 -5.63 5.37
N GLY A 247 -1.35 -5.23 5.54
CA GLY A 247 -1.76 -4.18 6.45
C GLY A 247 -3.25 -4.31 6.77
N GLY A 248 -3.62 -4.15 8.04
CA GLY A 248 -5.02 -4.19 8.45
C GLY A 248 -5.74 -2.93 7.99
N ILE A 249 -5.35 -1.78 8.56
CA ILE A 249 -5.72 -0.46 8.04
C ILE A 249 -4.48 0.19 7.46
N THR A 250 -4.49 0.44 6.15
CA THR A 250 -3.38 1.08 5.45
C THR A 250 -3.80 2.41 4.83
N LEU A 251 -3.00 3.46 5.04
CA LEU A 251 -3.09 4.74 4.33
C LEU A 251 -1.88 4.85 3.39
N GLY A 252 -2.10 4.86 2.07
CA GLY A 252 -1.06 4.89 1.04
C GLY A 252 -0.71 3.54 0.38
N SER A 253 0.37 3.42 -0.38
CA SER A 253 1.44 4.43 -0.54
C SER A 253 1.04 5.59 -1.43
N GLU A 254 0.03 5.40 -2.26
CA GLU A 254 -0.44 6.36 -3.27
C GLU A 254 -1.33 7.41 -2.60
N MET A 255 -0.73 8.35 -1.86
CA MET A 255 -1.45 9.37 -1.07
C MET A 255 -1.17 10.81 -1.51
N GLY A 256 -0.77 11.00 -2.78
CA GLY A 256 -0.27 12.28 -3.28
C GLY A 256 -1.31 13.40 -3.31
N GLY A 257 -2.60 13.07 -3.46
CA GLY A 257 -3.73 14.02 -3.32
C GLY A 257 -4.09 14.34 -1.87
N GLY A 258 -3.54 13.59 -0.92
CA GLY A 258 -3.80 13.69 0.51
C GLY A 258 -4.81 12.64 1.02
N VAL A 259 -4.74 12.33 2.30
CA VAL A 259 -5.69 11.45 3.00
C VAL A 259 -6.04 12.10 4.32
N GLN A 260 -7.33 12.32 4.59
CA GLN A 260 -7.75 13.01 5.80
C GLN A 260 -9.10 12.62 6.36
N ARG A 261 -9.29 12.82 7.67
CA ARG A 261 -10.56 12.58 8.38
C ARG A 261 -11.03 11.14 8.17
N ILE A 262 -10.17 10.23 8.60
CA ILE A 262 -10.41 8.79 8.55
C ILE A 262 -10.66 8.32 9.98
N TYR A 263 -11.76 7.62 10.21
CA TYR A 263 -12.08 7.03 11.51
C TYR A 263 -12.28 5.52 11.38
N ALA A 264 -11.38 4.75 11.98
CA ALA A 264 -11.43 3.31 12.06
C ALA A 264 -11.81 2.89 13.48
N ARG A 265 -12.87 2.09 13.67
CA ARG A 265 -13.27 1.64 15.00
C ARG A 265 -13.83 0.23 15.09
N ASN A 266 -13.72 -0.39 16.27
CA ASN A 266 -14.27 -1.73 16.53
C ASN A 266 -13.81 -2.73 15.45
N LEU A 267 -12.50 -2.91 15.32
CA LEU A 267 -11.91 -3.81 14.35
C LEU A 267 -11.38 -5.06 15.04
N THR A 268 -11.70 -6.23 14.49
CA THR A 268 -11.12 -7.49 14.96
C THR A 268 -10.11 -7.98 13.94
N MET A 269 -8.83 -7.69 14.17
CA MET A 269 -7.73 -8.22 13.36
C MET A 269 -7.34 -9.59 13.91
N ARG A 270 -8.15 -10.61 13.55
CA ARG A 270 -7.99 -11.97 14.07
C ARG A 270 -6.65 -12.59 13.73
N ASN A 271 -6.08 -12.19 12.59
CA ASN A 271 -4.88 -12.82 12.03
C ASN A 271 -5.02 -14.35 12.03
N ALA A 272 -6.14 -14.87 11.52
CA ALA A 272 -6.54 -16.28 11.70
C ALA A 272 -5.55 -17.26 11.05
N PHE A 273 -4.76 -16.80 10.08
CA PHE A 273 -3.74 -17.59 9.38
C PHE A 273 -2.30 -17.23 9.82
N TYR A 274 -2.13 -16.68 11.03
CA TYR A 274 -0.85 -16.20 11.58
C TYR A 274 0.35 -17.15 11.43
N ALA A 275 0.11 -18.46 11.35
CA ALA A 275 1.16 -19.48 11.21
C ALA A 275 1.63 -19.68 9.75
N THR A 276 0.80 -19.37 8.75
CA THR A 276 1.07 -19.68 7.34
C THR A 276 1.04 -18.45 6.44
N ASP A 277 0.12 -17.53 6.67
CA ASP A 277 -0.08 -16.29 5.91
C ASP A 277 -0.53 -15.17 6.86
N PRO A 278 0.40 -14.62 7.66
CA PRO A 278 0.05 -13.69 8.71
C PRO A 278 -0.36 -12.32 8.16
N LEU A 279 -1.22 -11.63 8.92
CA LEU A 279 -1.30 -10.18 8.86
C LEU A 279 0.07 -9.59 9.23
N ASN A 280 0.66 -8.80 8.34
CA ASN A 280 2.02 -8.29 8.51
C ASN A 280 2.06 -7.09 9.45
N ILE A 281 1.12 -6.15 9.31
CA ILE A 281 1.06 -4.90 10.08
C ILE A 281 -0.41 -4.60 10.43
N ALA A 282 -0.68 -4.08 11.63
CA ALA A 282 -2.06 -3.78 12.04
C ALA A 282 -2.52 -2.43 11.48
N ILE A 283 -1.78 -1.35 11.82
CA ILE A 283 -2.08 0.01 11.40
C ILE A 283 -0.85 0.56 10.69
N ARG A 284 -1.03 0.95 9.43
CA ARG A 284 0.07 1.29 8.52
C ARG A 284 -0.17 2.60 7.79
N ILE A 285 0.85 3.45 7.76
CA ILE A 285 0.90 4.64 6.91
C ILE A 285 2.11 4.51 6.01
N LYS A 286 1.93 4.68 4.70
CA LYS A 286 2.97 4.47 3.69
C LYS A 286 3.09 5.71 2.83
N THR A 287 4.30 6.22 2.66
CA THR A 287 4.62 7.28 1.70
C THR A 287 6.11 7.27 1.40
N ASN A 288 6.54 8.11 0.46
CA ASN A 288 7.94 8.43 0.22
C ASN A 288 8.03 9.80 -0.48
N MET A 289 9.26 10.21 -0.80
CA MET A 289 9.56 11.51 -1.43
C MET A 289 8.99 11.69 -2.85
N ASN A 290 8.39 10.67 -3.49
CA ASN A 290 7.70 10.83 -4.77
C ASN A 290 6.29 11.41 -4.60
N ARG A 291 5.61 11.05 -3.50
CA ARG A 291 4.16 11.22 -3.37
C ARG A 291 3.75 12.66 -3.11
N GLY A 292 4.46 13.37 -2.24
CA GLY A 292 3.97 14.62 -1.67
C GLY A 292 2.71 14.39 -0.84
N GLY A 293 1.76 15.33 -0.88
CA GLY A 293 0.49 15.20 -0.18
C GLY A 293 0.64 15.13 1.34
N TYR A 294 -0.35 14.53 1.98
CA TYR A 294 -0.41 14.43 3.43
C TYR A 294 -1.24 13.23 3.90
N VAL A 295 -0.94 12.74 5.09
CA VAL A 295 -1.87 11.97 5.91
C VAL A 295 -2.13 12.78 7.17
N ARG A 296 -3.40 13.11 7.44
CA ARG A 296 -3.79 13.83 8.65
C ARG A 296 -5.17 13.50 9.18
N ASP A 297 -5.43 13.83 10.43
CA ASP A 297 -6.75 13.64 11.05
C ASP A 297 -7.20 12.17 10.93
N PHE A 298 -6.31 11.26 11.36
CA PHE A 298 -6.56 9.82 11.36
C PHE A 298 -6.82 9.33 12.79
N TYR A 299 -7.98 8.73 12.99
CA TYR A 299 -8.46 8.27 14.28
C TYR A 299 -8.67 6.76 14.23
N VAL A 300 -8.06 6.04 15.17
CA VAL A 300 -8.27 4.61 15.37
C VAL A 300 -8.69 4.38 16.80
N ASP A 301 -9.78 3.65 17.02
CA ASP A 301 -10.29 3.33 18.35
C ASP A 301 -10.81 1.91 18.41
N ASP A 302 -10.48 1.17 19.47
CA ASP A 302 -11.01 -0.17 19.74
C ASP A 302 -10.65 -1.19 18.64
N VAL A 303 -9.40 -1.68 18.72
CA VAL A 303 -8.88 -2.72 17.82
C VAL A 303 -8.41 -3.91 18.65
N THR A 304 -8.87 -5.10 18.30
CA THR A 304 -8.47 -6.35 18.98
C THR A 304 -7.67 -7.25 18.03
N LEU A 305 -6.52 -7.74 18.53
CA LEU A 305 -5.61 -8.62 17.82
C LEU A 305 -5.33 -9.88 18.63
N PRO A 306 -6.23 -10.88 18.64
CA PRO A 306 -6.07 -12.07 19.48
C PRO A 306 -4.84 -12.92 19.14
N ASN A 307 -4.31 -12.81 17.91
CA ASN A 307 -3.09 -13.52 17.48
C ASN A 307 -1.98 -12.56 17.02
N GLY A 308 -2.03 -11.30 17.44
CA GLY A 308 -1.04 -10.30 17.04
C GLY A 308 -0.91 -10.13 15.53
N VAL A 309 0.27 -9.72 15.07
CA VAL A 309 0.70 -9.66 13.66
C VAL A 309 1.95 -10.53 13.46
N SER A 310 2.57 -10.48 12.28
CA SER A 310 3.80 -11.21 11.99
C SER A 310 4.87 -11.02 13.07
N LEU A 311 5.44 -12.14 13.52
CA LEU A 311 6.52 -12.18 14.52
C LEU A 311 7.90 -11.97 13.90
N THR A 312 7.98 -11.87 12.58
CA THR A 312 9.23 -11.75 11.82
C THR A 312 9.33 -10.37 11.20
N GLY A 313 10.42 -9.67 11.48
CA GLY A 313 10.65 -8.38 10.88
C GLY A 313 10.93 -8.42 9.37
N GLY A 314 10.65 -7.30 8.69
CA GLY A 314 10.95 -7.13 7.28
C GLY A 314 11.21 -5.67 6.91
N GLY A 315 12.17 -5.45 6.00
CA GLY A 315 12.44 -4.17 5.36
C GLY A 315 12.38 -4.29 3.84
N TYR A 316 12.98 -3.34 3.12
CA TYR A 316 12.87 -3.28 1.66
C TYR A 316 14.10 -3.72 0.87
N GLY A 317 15.24 -4.04 1.52
CA GLY A 317 16.42 -4.52 0.79
C GLY A 317 16.87 -3.50 -0.26
N SER A 318 16.98 -3.95 -1.51
CA SER A 318 17.29 -3.12 -2.68
C SER A 318 16.22 -2.07 -3.03
N GLY A 319 15.09 -2.06 -2.33
CA GLY A 319 14.10 -0.98 -2.37
C GLY A 319 14.60 0.32 -1.73
N LEU A 320 15.64 0.28 -0.90
CA LEU A 320 16.27 1.46 -0.31
C LEU A 320 17.41 1.99 -1.19
N LEU A 321 17.70 3.29 -1.10
CA LEU A 321 18.77 3.92 -1.86
C LEU A 321 20.15 3.59 -1.28
N ALA A 322 21.13 3.39 -2.15
CA ALA A 322 22.52 3.20 -1.73
C ALA A 322 23.03 4.47 -1.02
N GLY A 323 23.59 4.29 0.18
CA GLY A 323 24.08 5.41 1.00
C GLY A 323 23.00 6.09 1.86
N SER A 324 21.74 5.63 1.80
CA SER A 324 20.68 6.13 2.68
C SER A 324 21.06 5.92 4.16
N PRO A 325 20.70 6.86 5.06
CA PRO A 325 20.81 6.63 6.50
C PRO A 325 19.93 5.46 6.99
N ILE A 326 18.92 5.08 6.21
CA ILE A 326 18.12 3.87 6.42
C ILE A 326 18.81 2.69 5.72
N ASN A 327 19.30 1.74 6.51
CA ASN A 327 20.06 0.59 6.01
C ASN A 327 19.15 -0.41 5.27
N SER A 328 19.68 -1.25 4.38
CA SER A 328 18.90 -2.18 3.53
C SER A 328 18.53 -3.53 4.17
N SER A 329 19.14 -3.93 5.30
CA SER A 329 18.97 -5.28 5.89
C SER A 329 18.07 -5.32 7.14
N VAL A 330 17.10 -6.26 7.21
CA VAL A 330 16.27 -6.58 8.41
C VAL A 330 16.27 -8.10 8.68
N PRO A 331 16.38 -8.58 9.94
CA PRO A 331 16.90 -7.93 11.14
C PRO A 331 18.34 -8.41 11.39
N LEU A 332 19.37 -7.73 10.89
CA LEU A 332 20.76 -8.12 11.20
C LEU A 332 21.68 -6.90 11.17
N GLY A 333 22.27 -6.60 12.34
CA GLY A 333 23.41 -5.70 12.47
C GLY A 333 23.12 -4.25 12.07
N VAL A 334 22.73 -3.44 13.04
CA VAL A 334 22.85 -2.00 12.90
C VAL A 334 24.33 -1.66 12.80
N ALA A 335 24.77 -0.88 11.81
CA ALA A 335 26.20 -0.51 11.77
C ALA A 335 26.57 0.35 13.00
N THR A 336 25.60 1.13 13.51
CA THR A 336 25.66 1.94 14.74
C THR A 336 24.23 2.16 15.26
N ALA A 337 24.02 2.64 16.49
CA ALA A 337 22.67 3.03 16.97
C ALA A 337 21.91 4.01 16.03
N ALA A 338 22.62 4.66 15.10
CA ALA A 338 22.07 5.60 14.13
C ALA A 338 21.61 4.96 12.78
N SER A 339 21.87 3.67 12.51
CA SER A 339 21.75 3.07 11.15
C SER A 339 20.87 1.80 11.09
N ALA A 340 19.77 1.73 11.85
CA ALA A 340 18.87 0.55 11.84
C ALA A 340 17.84 0.63 10.73
N ASN A 341 17.73 -0.45 9.97
CA ASN A 341 16.60 -0.65 9.09
C ASN A 341 15.38 -1.01 9.95
N PRO A 342 14.33 -0.19 9.95
CA PRO A 342 13.10 -0.55 10.64
C PRO A 342 12.42 -1.75 10.00
N SER A 343 11.57 -2.39 10.80
CA SER A 343 10.67 -3.44 10.33
C SER A 343 9.46 -2.88 9.54
N ALA A 344 9.72 -1.96 8.60
CA ALA A 344 8.70 -1.14 7.95
C ALA A 344 7.84 -1.90 6.93
N SER A 345 8.31 -3.04 6.40
CA SER A 345 7.55 -3.83 5.41
C SER A 345 6.73 -4.96 6.04
N ARG A 346 7.06 -5.38 7.27
CA ARG A 346 6.38 -6.47 7.99
C ARG A 346 6.73 -6.48 9.47
N GLY A 347 5.81 -6.88 10.34
CA GLY A 347 6.06 -7.21 11.74
C GLY A 347 5.96 -6.04 12.71
N GLY A 348 5.71 -4.82 12.22
CA GLY A 348 5.32 -3.69 13.05
C GLY A 348 3.83 -3.74 13.41
N LEU A 349 3.45 -3.45 14.65
CA LEU A 349 2.03 -3.34 15.01
C LEU A 349 1.46 -1.99 14.54
N ILE A 350 2.08 -0.88 14.96
CA ILE A 350 1.84 0.46 14.43
C ILE A 350 3.05 0.89 13.60
N THR A 351 2.84 1.15 12.31
CA THR A 351 3.93 1.45 11.38
C THR A 351 3.67 2.72 10.58
N PHE A 352 4.55 3.71 10.74
CA PHE A 352 4.70 4.85 9.85
C PHE A 352 5.92 4.57 8.97
N ASP A 353 5.69 4.38 7.69
CA ASP A 353 6.68 4.02 6.68
C ASP A 353 6.73 5.12 5.62
N CYS A 354 7.47 6.18 5.91
CA CYS A 354 7.60 7.34 5.04
C CYS A 354 8.85 7.29 4.14
N ASP A 355 9.49 6.12 4.05
CA ASP A 355 10.57 5.80 3.11
C ASP A 355 10.25 4.50 2.35
N TYR A 356 9.00 4.43 1.88
CA TYR A 356 8.47 3.27 1.17
C TYR A 356 9.18 3.10 -0.19
N GLN A 357 10.13 2.18 -0.28
CA GLN A 357 10.80 1.76 -1.52
C GLN A 357 11.27 2.92 -2.43
N PRO A 358 12.05 3.90 -1.93
CA PRO A 358 12.47 5.09 -2.69
C PRO A 358 13.21 4.75 -3.99
N SER A 359 13.93 3.62 -4.07
CA SER A 359 14.64 3.22 -5.29
C SER A 359 13.70 2.83 -6.45
N LYS A 360 12.41 2.63 -6.17
CA LYS A 360 11.39 2.29 -7.17
C LYS A 360 10.76 3.51 -7.84
N ASP A 361 11.03 4.72 -7.36
CA ASP A 361 10.48 5.94 -7.92
C ASP A 361 11.59 6.84 -8.47
N ALA A 362 11.55 7.14 -9.78
CA ALA A 362 12.54 7.99 -10.44
C ALA A 362 12.50 9.46 -9.98
N ILE A 363 11.32 9.95 -9.62
CA ILE A 363 11.10 11.32 -9.13
C ILE A 363 10.87 11.30 -7.63
N ARG A 364 11.70 12.01 -6.88
CA ARG A 364 11.68 12.06 -5.41
C ARG A 364 11.86 13.50 -4.95
N THR A 365 10.85 14.34 -5.22
CA THR A 365 10.96 15.80 -5.08
C THR A 365 9.88 16.42 -4.21
N ARG A 366 9.02 15.59 -3.61
CA ARG A 366 7.78 16.01 -2.95
C ARG A 366 7.72 15.42 -1.54
N PRO A 367 8.23 16.13 -0.52
CA PRO A 367 8.09 15.70 0.87
C PRO A 367 6.62 15.58 1.26
N ALA A 368 6.25 14.44 1.85
CA ALA A 368 4.91 14.18 2.37
C ALA A 368 4.80 14.63 3.83
N GLN A 369 3.60 15.02 4.26
CA GLN A 369 3.30 15.31 5.66
C GLN A 369 2.56 14.16 6.32
N VAL A 370 2.91 13.81 7.56
CA VAL A 370 2.20 12.81 8.36
C VAL A 370 1.97 13.40 9.74
N GLN A 371 0.73 13.79 10.04
CA GLN A 371 0.45 14.56 11.25
C GLN A 371 -0.95 14.35 11.82
N ASN A 372 -1.16 14.69 13.08
CA ASN A 372 -2.49 14.66 13.72
C ASN A 372 -3.15 13.26 13.66
N ILE A 373 -2.56 12.31 14.37
CA ILE A 373 -2.95 10.89 14.32
C ILE A 373 -3.23 10.41 15.73
N HIS A 374 -4.39 9.81 15.94
CA HIS A 374 -4.88 9.40 17.25
C HIS A 374 -5.20 7.91 17.23
N ILE A 375 -4.55 7.13 18.09
CA ILE A 375 -4.73 5.69 18.18
C ILE A 375 -5.06 5.36 19.64
N SER A 376 -6.22 4.78 19.89
CA SER A 376 -6.65 4.39 21.23
C SER A 376 -7.18 2.96 21.29
N ASN A 377 -7.11 2.36 22.48
CA ASN A 377 -7.78 1.09 22.80
C ASN A 377 -7.40 -0.07 21.86
N VAL A 378 -6.14 -0.11 21.41
CA VAL A 378 -5.61 -1.25 20.65
C VAL A 378 -5.12 -2.33 21.64
N ARG A 379 -5.63 -3.56 21.53
CA ARG A 379 -5.30 -4.69 22.40
C ARG A 379 -4.79 -5.87 21.58
N ALA A 380 -3.53 -6.22 21.76
CA ALA A 380 -2.89 -7.34 21.09
C ALA A 380 -2.46 -8.43 22.07
N SER A 381 -2.78 -9.67 21.71
CA SER A 381 -2.37 -10.87 22.44
C SER A 381 -1.23 -11.56 21.70
N ASN A 382 -0.46 -12.37 22.45
CA ASN A 382 0.64 -13.12 21.88
C ASN A 382 0.14 -14.37 21.14
N ALA A 383 0.78 -14.68 20.02
CA ALA A 383 0.70 -15.96 19.33
C ALA A 383 2.07 -16.65 19.34
N THR A 384 2.06 -17.97 19.10
CA THR A 384 3.30 -18.76 18.97
C THR A 384 3.43 -19.30 17.56
N VAL A 385 4.53 -18.96 16.88
CA VAL A 385 4.88 -19.43 15.52
C VAL A 385 6.32 -19.92 15.53
N GLY A 386 6.53 -21.18 15.13
CA GLY A 386 7.89 -21.75 15.02
C GLY A 386 8.71 -21.67 16.32
N GLY A 387 8.07 -21.80 17.48
CA GLY A 387 8.71 -21.68 18.80
C GLY A 387 8.96 -20.25 19.29
N THR A 388 8.73 -19.24 18.45
CA THR A 388 8.76 -17.82 18.85
C THR A 388 7.38 -17.41 19.36
N THR A 389 7.32 -16.75 20.51
CA THR A 389 6.07 -16.24 21.09
C THR A 389 6.12 -14.73 21.19
N GLY A 390 5.10 -14.05 20.67
CA GLY A 390 4.96 -12.60 20.75
C GLY A 390 3.68 -12.11 20.10
N SER A 391 3.42 -10.81 20.18
CA SER A 391 2.27 -10.15 19.54
C SER A 391 2.64 -9.50 18.20
N CYS A 392 3.92 -9.21 17.99
CA CYS A 392 4.48 -8.54 16.83
C CYS A 392 6.00 -8.69 16.86
N PHE A 393 6.70 -8.28 15.79
CA PHE A 393 8.14 -8.11 15.85
C PHE A 393 8.52 -6.82 16.60
N GLN A 394 8.00 -5.66 16.16
CA GLN A 394 8.14 -4.37 16.85
C GLN A 394 6.75 -3.77 17.12
N ALA A 395 6.59 -3.10 18.26
CA ALA A 395 5.31 -2.49 18.62
C ALA A 395 5.06 -1.20 17.83
N ILE A 396 6.05 -0.32 17.76
CA ILE A 396 5.95 0.96 17.04
C ILE A 396 7.16 1.10 16.11
N VAL A 397 6.89 1.31 14.83
CA VAL A 397 7.91 1.62 13.82
C VAL A 397 7.56 2.97 13.23
N ALA A 398 8.28 4.02 13.63
CA ALA A 398 8.06 5.39 13.16
C ALA A 398 9.22 5.86 12.28
N GLN A 399 9.18 5.49 11.00
CA GLN A 399 10.10 5.98 9.98
C GLN A 399 9.48 7.19 9.28
N GLY A 400 9.89 8.39 9.67
CA GLY A 400 9.53 9.64 9.03
C GLY A 400 10.23 9.84 7.69
N PRO A 401 9.84 10.86 6.91
CA PRO A 401 10.40 11.11 5.58
C PRO A 401 11.92 11.32 5.62
N VAL A 402 12.67 10.76 4.66
CA VAL A 402 14.14 10.75 4.69
C VAL A 402 14.71 11.75 3.71
N ALA A 403 15.33 12.83 4.21
CA ALA A 403 15.82 13.93 3.36
C ALA A 403 16.86 13.51 2.30
N PHE A 404 17.63 12.46 2.58
CA PHE A 404 18.60 11.89 1.65
C PHE A 404 17.99 11.48 0.31
N ASP A 405 16.71 11.09 0.27
CA ASP A 405 16.09 10.59 -0.95
C ASP A 405 15.76 11.68 -1.97
N TYR A 406 15.78 12.94 -1.54
CA TYR A 406 15.43 14.08 -2.38
C TYR A 406 16.38 14.20 -3.56
N ASN A 407 15.84 14.15 -4.78
CA ASN A 407 16.62 14.29 -6.00
C ASN A 407 16.27 15.53 -6.82
N GLY A 408 15.46 16.47 -6.30
CA GLY A 408 15.01 17.64 -7.06
C GLY A 408 16.03 18.80 -7.13
N PRO A 409 15.58 19.97 -7.65
CA PRO A 409 16.40 21.19 -7.69
C PRO A 409 16.83 21.68 -6.30
N THR A 410 17.94 22.40 -6.22
CA THR A 410 18.41 23.03 -4.98
C THR A 410 17.91 24.48 -4.85
N PRO A 411 17.69 25.00 -3.63
CA PRO A 411 17.81 24.30 -2.34
C PRO A 411 16.67 23.28 -2.14
N ALA A 412 17.00 22.15 -1.49
CA ALA A 412 15.99 21.15 -1.16
C ALA A 412 14.93 21.74 -0.21
N PRO A 413 13.65 21.37 -0.36
CA PRO A 413 12.60 21.78 0.56
C PRO A 413 12.82 21.17 1.95
N THR A 414 12.24 21.80 2.97
CA THR A 414 12.17 21.21 4.31
C THR A 414 11.41 19.89 4.26
N VAL A 415 11.97 18.87 4.88
CA VAL A 415 11.39 17.54 4.99
C VAL A 415 10.74 17.43 6.37
N PRO A 416 9.40 17.47 6.47
CA PRO A 416 8.72 17.55 7.76
C PRO A 416 8.82 16.21 8.51
N PRO A 417 8.99 16.22 9.83
CA PRO A 417 8.90 15.02 10.64
C PRO A 417 7.46 14.52 10.77
N ILE A 418 7.30 13.28 11.26
CA ILE A 418 6.01 12.82 11.81
C ILE A 418 5.69 13.66 13.06
N ALA A 419 4.48 14.22 13.17
CA ALA A 419 4.15 15.13 14.27
C ALA A 419 2.69 15.00 14.77
N GLY A 420 2.42 15.39 16.02
CA GLY A 420 1.06 15.41 16.56
C GLY A 420 0.41 14.03 16.64
N VAL A 421 1.18 12.99 17.00
CA VAL A 421 0.64 11.64 17.15
C VAL A 421 0.36 11.36 18.63
N THR A 422 -0.82 10.83 18.94
CA THR A 422 -1.16 10.34 20.29
C THR A 422 -1.54 8.87 20.25
N ILE A 423 -0.92 8.06 21.11
CA ILE A 423 -1.27 6.66 21.32
C ILE A 423 -1.67 6.49 22.78
N THR A 424 -2.90 6.09 23.05
CA THR A 424 -3.49 6.14 24.39
C THR A 424 -4.23 4.86 24.76
N ASP A 425 -4.04 4.39 25.99
CA ASP A 425 -4.75 3.23 26.53
C ASP A 425 -4.62 1.97 25.64
N CYS A 426 -3.43 1.70 25.13
CA CYS A 426 -3.15 0.53 24.29
C CYS A 426 -2.41 -0.55 25.08
N ASP A 427 -2.61 -1.82 24.72
CA ASP A 427 -1.77 -2.95 25.14
C ASP A 427 -1.30 -3.68 23.89
N PHE A 428 -0.01 -3.56 23.58
CA PHE A 428 0.58 -4.15 22.38
C PHE A 428 1.11 -5.56 22.62
N GLY A 429 0.84 -6.20 23.76
CA GLY A 429 1.34 -7.53 24.08
C GLY A 429 2.87 -7.54 24.20
N SER A 430 3.53 -8.66 23.88
CA SER A 430 4.99 -8.80 23.97
C SER A 430 5.62 -8.85 22.57
N PRO A 431 6.30 -7.78 22.11
CA PRO A 431 7.06 -7.83 20.86
C PRO A 431 8.24 -8.79 20.94
N VAL A 432 8.61 -9.41 19.81
CA VAL A 432 9.81 -10.24 19.70
C VAL A 432 11.08 -9.41 19.89
N ALA A 433 11.13 -8.19 19.34
CA ALA A 433 12.19 -7.22 19.55
C ALA A 433 12.04 -6.58 20.94
N ALA A 434 12.31 -7.36 21.99
CA ALA A 434 12.21 -6.93 23.38
C ALA A 434 13.55 -6.38 23.90
N GLY A 435 13.48 -5.46 24.86
CA GLY A 435 14.66 -4.90 25.52
C GLY A 435 15.19 -3.62 24.86
N PRO A 436 16.34 -3.10 25.35
CA PRO A 436 16.92 -1.87 24.84
C PRO A 436 17.43 -2.08 23.41
N ALA A 437 17.08 -1.16 22.51
CA ALA A 437 17.66 -1.12 21.18
C ALA A 437 19.19 -0.95 21.29
N SER A 438 19.93 -1.68 20.45
CA SER A 438 21.39 -1.63 20.38
C SER A 438 21.85 -1.55 18.93
N ALA A 439 23.17 -1.48 18.71
CA ALA A 439 23.73 -1.58 17.37
C ALA A 439 23.53 -2.97 16.73
N SER A 440 23.01 -3.99 17.40
CA SER A 440 22.77 -5.29 16.75
C SER A 440 21.40 -5.88 17.03
N THR A 441 20.61 -5.21 17.86
CA THR A 441 19.33 -5.71 18.35
C THR A 441 18.28 -4.61 18.26
N PRO A 442 17.21 -4.79 17.48
CA PRO A 442 16.11 -3.83 17.48
C PRO A 442 15.39 -3.86 18.84
N GLY A 443 14.98 -2.69 19.30
CA GLY A 443 14.04 -2.55 20.42
C GLY A 443 12.58 -2.55 19.94
N PRO A 444 11.62 -2.47 20.87
CA PRO A 444 10.19 -2.55 20.54
C PRO A 444 9.66 -1.28 19.86
N ILE A 445 10.39 -0.16 19.95
CA ILE A 445 10.08 1.13 19.35
C ILE A 445 11.25 1.56 18.47
N TYR A 446 10.97 1.93 17.23
CA TYR A 446 11.89 2.63 16.33
C TYR A 446 11.34 4.01 15.99
N ALA A 447 12.21 5.01 15.91
CA ALA A 447 11.89 6.36 15.46
C ALA A 447 12.99 6.88 14.54
N TYR A 448 12.64 7.67 13.52
CA TYR A 448 13.54 8.43 12.65
C TYR A 448 12.73 9.60 12.07
N ASN A 449 13.26 10.84 12.13
CA ASN A 449 12.53 12.05 11.72
C ASN A 449 11.10 12.14 12.30
N VAL A 450 11.01 12.13 13.63
CA VAL A 450 9.79 12.21 14.43
C VAL A 450 9.88 13.41 15.37
N SER A 451 8.91 14.32 15.28
CA SER A 451 8.76 15.43 16.22
C SER A 451 8.20 14.91 17.54
N ASP A 452 7.02 14.28 17.48
CA ASP A 452 6.31 13.86 18.68
C ASP A 452 5.30 12.72 18.40
N ILE A 453 5.51 11.61 19.11
CA ILE A 453 4.52 10.57 19.35
C ILE A 453 4.31 10.45 20.86
N THR A 454 3.19 10.97 21.36
CA THR A 454 2.84 10.94 22.78
C THR A 454 2.20 9.61 23.13
N LEU A 455 2.82 8.86 24.02
CA LEU A 455 2.31 7.60 24.58
C LEU A 455 1.71 7.87 25.96
N THR A 456 0.47 7.47 26.20
CA THR A 456 -0.21 7.58 27.50
C THR A 456 -0.88 6.26 27.84
N ASN A 457 -0.48 5.63 28.95
CA ASN A 457 -0.95 4.32 29.37
C ASN A 457 -0.83 3.25 28.27
N VAL A 458 0.32 3.22 27.59
CA VAL A 458 0.60 2.23 26.54
C VAL A 458 1.45 1.10 27.10
N ARG A 459 0.91 -0.12 27.16
CA ARG A 459 1.67 -1.31 27.59
C ARG A 459 2.41 -1.95 26.42
N ILE A 460 3.70 -2.20 26.60
CA ILE A 460 4.53 -2.97 25.67
C ILE A 460 5.39 -3.94 26.48
N GLY A 461 5.09 -5.23 26.34
CA GLY A 461 5.61 -6.29 27.20
C GLY A 461 5.23 -6.03 28.65
N ALA A 462 6.23 -6.08 29.54
CA ALA A 462 6.02 -5.81 30.96
C ALA A 462 5.97 -4.30 31.32
N GLN A 463 6.27 -3.41 30.38
CA GLN A 463 6.45 -1.98 30.64
C GLN A 463 5.21 -1.17 30.24
N ILE A 464 4.93 -0.09 30.98
CA ILE A 464 3.89 0.89 30.66
C ILE A 464 4.59 2.21 30.31
N TYR A 465 4.25 2.77 29.15
CA TYR A 465 4.83 3.99 28.61
C TYR A 465 3.86 5.16 28.81
N ASN A 466 4.37 6.21 29.47
CA ASN A 466 3.76 7.53 29.64
C ASN A 466 4.82 8.58 29.27
N THR A 467 5.16 8.65 27.99
CA THR A 467 6.32 9.40 27.50
C THR A 467 6.07 9.92 26.08
N THR A 468 6.93 10.81 25.59
CA THR A 468 6.93 11.22 24.18
C THR A 468 8.12 10.60 23.47
N VAL A 469 7.89 10.02 22.30
CA VAL A 469 8.93 9.55 21.39
C VAL A 469 9.21 10.65 20.36
N SER A 470 10.48 11.04 20.25
CA SER A 470 10.97 12.05 19.32
C SER A 470 12.35 11.65 18.80
N ASP A 471 12.64 11.97 17.55
CA ASP A 471 13.93 11.72 16.90
C ASP A 471 14.16 12.73 15.77
N THR A 472 15.18 13.58 15.88
CA THR A 472 15.42 14.67 14.93
C THR A 472 16.39 14.31 13.79
N ARG A 473 16.74 13.03 13.62
CA ARG A 473 17.65 12.58 12.56
C ARG A 473 17.09 12.73 11.15
#